data_AF-A0A960SQX2-F1
#
_entry.id   AF-A0A960SQX2-F1
#
_cell.length_a   1.000
_cell.length_b   1.000
_cell.length_c   1.000
_cell.angle_alpha   90.00
_cell.angle_beta   90.00
_cell.angle_gamma   90.00
#
_symmetry.space_group_name_H-M   'P 1'
#
loop_
_entity.id
_entity.type
_entity.pdbx_description
1 polymer ?
#
loop_
_entity_poly.entity_id
_entity_poly.type
_entity_poly.pdbx_seq_one_letter_code
_entity_poly.pdbx_strand_id
1 'polypeptide(L)'
;HHGWNGNQWAGEELQPGRRNFYPGEAPDDPNQGTLYRAMLEKFAAGLRHLREDGRQPKVCGFLWMQGEQDAKHVESATAYAADLGRLRRRLAQDLHASPDLPLVFGQVLPHEPPMPRFTHRTELRAAMAAADMDSGKPEAMARTKMVSTDGFGLMPDTVHYNADGQIRLGRAFAVAMQEILGDGPGSAATARSADVQSAGSRVSNPPTGGEPNHRLESTSVAKVPRSAIAGGLQWRGIAIEDSGFTIWGASPVVADGKIHLFAARWPEPNVDPAWRKSSEIAHYVADRPEGPFRFQDVVVQGSGRTGEWDAFAPHNPEVRRFGDTFALCYIANSDFHQPPHPLNQQIGMRIADSIDGPWRKVGENGLILGPSPDPGHFSHGKQVVNPALLKVGDKFHLYYKTRGDGGTLYALAIADELTGPYRMLDAPLTTRGVFIEDGSAFLWDGKVCLLTTD
;
A
#
# COMPACT_ATOMS: atom_id res chain seq x y z
N HIS A 1 -11.64 -25.57 -14.88
CA HIS A 1 -11.55 -26.68 -15.86
C HIS A 1 -10.23 -26.81 -16.64
N HIS A 2 -9.81 -28.06 -16.96
CA HIS A 2 -8.63 -28.37 -17.78
C HIS A 2 -8.81 -28.07 -19.28
N GLY A 3 -10.06 -27.91 -19.71
CA GLY A 3 -10.42 -27.55 -21.09
C GLY A 3 -9.93 -26.17 -21.55
N TRP A 4 -9.53 -25.30 -20.63
CA TRP A 4 -9.14 -23.93 -20.94
C TRP A 4 -7.67 -23.79 -21.35
N ASN A 5 -7.40 -22.97 -22.36
CA ASN A 5 -6.08 -22.43 -22.65
C ASN A 5 -6.15 -20.89 -22.71
N GLY A 6 -5.93 -20.24 -21.58
CA GLY A 6 -6.10 -18.81 -21.43
C GLY A 6 -7.57 -18.43 -21.56
N ASN A 7 -7.91 -17.73 -22.65
CA ASN A 7 -9.27 -17.27 -22.93
C ASN A 7 -9.98 -18.12 -24.00
N GLN A 8 -9.38 -19.23 -24.42
CA GLN A 8 -9.88 -20.10 -25.48
C GLN A 8 -10.19 -21.50 -24.92
N TRP A 9 -11.32 -22.06 -25.37
CA TRP A 9 -11.66 -23.46 -25.11
C TRP A 9 -10.88 -24.37 -26.05
N ALA A 10 -10.13 -25.31 -25.49
CA ALA A 10 -9.28 -26.25 -26.21
C ALA A 10 -9.84 -27.69 -26.19
N GLY A 11 -11.06 -27.89 -25.66
CA GLY A 11 -11.71 -29.19 -25.57
C GLY A 11 -11.38 -29.98 -24.29
N GLU A 12 -12.12 -31.05 -24.03
CA GLU A 12 -12.05 -31.83 -22.79
C GLU A 12 -10.86 -32.80 -22.70
N GLU A 13 -10.14 -33.03 -23.81
CA GLU A 13 -8.95 -33.86 -23.79
C GLU A 13 -7.84 -33.19 -22.96
N LEU A 14 -7.17 -33.95 -22.08
CA LEU A 14 -6.02 -33.44 -21.33
C LEU A 14 -4.83 -33.21 -22.26
N GLN A 15 -4.25 -32.02 -22.21
CA GLN A 15 -3.07 -31.68 -23.01
C GLN A 15 -2.08 -30.83 -22.21
N PRO A 16 -0.77 -31.02 -22.42
CA PRO A 16 0.26 -30.26 -21.75
C PRO A 16 0.28 -28.78 -22.19
N GLY A 17 0.79 -27.92 -21.31
CA GLY A 17 1.07 -26.51 -21.66
C GLY A 17 -0.15 -25.59 -21.70
N ARG A 18 -1.34 -26.08 -21.36
CA ARG A 18 -2.54 -25.24 -21.30
C ARG A 18 -2.44 -24.17 -20.22
N ARG A 19 -2.81 -22.93 -20.56
CA ARG A 19 -2.83 -21.80 -19.62
C ARG A 19 -4.11 -21.78 -18.79
N ASN A 20 -4.16 -22.62 -17.76
CA ASN A 20 -5.26 -22.71 -16.81
C ASN A 20 -4.75 -23.08 -15.40
N PHE A 21 -5.68 -23.23 -14.46
CA PHE A 21 -5.41 -23.64 -13.07
C PHE A 21 -5.64 -25.15 -12.81
N TYR A 22 -5.69 -25.97 -13.85
CA TYR A 22 -5.82 -27.42 -13.66
C TYR A 22 -4.59 -27.96 -12.93
N PRO A 23 -4.76 -28.59 -11.77
CA PRO A 23 -3.64 -28.95 -10.91
C PRO A 23 -2.95 -30.28 -11.27
N GLY A 24 -3.49 -31.03 -12.23
CA GLY A 24 -3.05 -32.39 -12.53
C GLY A 24 -3.52 -33.42 -11.49
N GLU A 25 -3.18 -34.68 -11.73
CA GLU A 25 -3.43 -35.79 -10.80
C GLU A 25 -2.28 -36.03 -9.82
N ALA A 26 -1.06 -35.68 -10.22
CA ALA A 26 0.19 -35.89 -9.47
C ALA A 26 1.14 -34.69 -9.64
N PRO A 27 2.18 -34.54 -8.78
CA PRO A 27 3.10 -33.39 -8.83
C PRO A 27 3.83 -33.24 -10.17
N ASP A 28 4.05 -34.33 -10.88
CA ASP A 28 4.76 -34.44 -12.16
C ASP A 28 3.82 -34.63 -13.36
N ASP A 29 2.50 -34.41 -13.19
CA ASP A 29 1.53 -34.55 -14.28
C ASP A 29 1.87 -33.59 -15.43
N PRO A 30 2.16 -34.10 -16.65
CA PRO A 30 2.54 -33.26 -17.78
C PRO A 30 1.42 -32.32 -18.22
N ASN A 31 0.16 -32.63 -17.90
CA ASN A 31 -1.02 -31.85 -18.24
C ASN A 31 -1.32 -30.73 -17.24
N GLN A 32 -0.50 -30.58 -16.18
CA GLN A 32 -0.68 -29.53 -15.20
C GLN A 32 -0.66 -28.14 -15.87
N GLY A 33 -1.67 -27.34 -15.53
CA GLY A 33 -1.88 -26.01 -16.08
C GLY A 33 -0.75 -25.04 -15.74
N THR A 34 -0.38 -24.17 -16.69
CA THR A 34 0.73 -23.24 -16.48
C THR A 34 0.46 -22.21 -15.39
N LEU A 35 -0.80 -21.82 -15.16
CA LEU A 35 -1.15 -20.89 -14.07
C LEU A 35 -1.09 -21.57 -12.70
N TYR A 36 -1.44 -22.86 -12.62
CA TYR A 36 -1.30 -23.62 -11.39
C TYR A 36 0.18 -23.76 -10.98
N ARG A 37 1.06 -24.13 -11.93
CA ARG A 37 2.52 -24.17 -11.70
C ARG A 37 3.07 -22.84 -11.21
N ALA A 38 2.75 -21.75 -11.91
CA ALA A 38 3.19 -20.41 -11.52
C ALA A 38 2.67 -19.99 -10.13
N MET A 39 1.46 -20.41 -9.75
CA MET A 39 0.91 -20.18 -8.41
C MET A 39 1.68 -20.97 -7.34
N LEU A 40 1.95 -22.26 -7.57
CA LEU A 40 2.73 -23.09 -6.65
C LEU A 40 4.15 -22.56 -6.46
N GLU A 41 4.81 -22.12 -7.52
CA GLU A 41 6.16 -21.53 -7.42
C GLU A 41 6.18 -20.31 -6.50
N LYS A 42 5.16 -19.43 -6.60
CA LYS A 42 5.02 -18.27 -5.73
C LYS A 42 4.80 -18.66 -4.26
N PHE A 43 3.95 -19.66 -4.00
CA PHE A 43 3.76 -20.15 -2.63
C PHE A 43 5.00 -20.82 -2.07
N ALA A 44 5.67 -21.66 -2.86
CA ALA A 44 6.92 -22.30 -2.45
C ALA A 44 7.99 -21.25 -2.13
N ALA A 45 8.11 -20.19 -2.93
CA ALA A 45 9.02 -19.08 -2.67
C ALA A 45 8.69 -18.35 -1.37
N GLY A 46 7.41 -18.02 -1.12
CA GLY A 46 6.98 -17.38 0.12
C GLY A 46 7.22 -18.26 1.36
N LEU A 47 6.94 -19.55 1.27
CA LEU A 47 7.19 -20.50 2.37
C LEU A 47 8.69 -20.70 2.62
N ARG A 48 9.53 -20.72 1.58
CA ARG A 48 10.99 -20.76 1.73
C ARG A 48 11.50 -19.50 2.42
N HIS A 49 11.06 -18.32 1.98
CA HIS A 49 11.44 -17.06 2.59
C HIS A 49 11.11 -17.01 4.09
N LEU A 50 9.91 -17.45 4.49
CA LEU A 50 9.55 -17.53 5.91
C LEU A 50 10.43 -18.52 6.70
N ARG A 51 10.85 -19.63 6.09
CA ARG A 51 11.76 -20.60 6.73
C ARG A 51 13.18 -20.05 6.88
N GLU A 52 13.66 -19.33 5.88
CA GLU A 52 14.95 -18.63 5.91
C GLU A 52 14.98 -17.56 7.01
N ASP A 53 13.83 -16.92 7.29
CA ASP A 53 13.63 -16.01 8.43
C ASP A 53 13.49 -16.74 9.79
N GLY A 54 13.77 -18.04 9.86
CA GLY A 54 13.69 -18.83 11.10
C GLY A 54 12.27 -19.16 11.57
N ARG A 55 11.25 -18.94 10.72
CA ARG A 55 9.85 -19.29 11.05
C ARG A 55 9.53 -20.72 10.61
N GLN A 56 8.48 -21.29 11.20
CA GLN A 56 7.92 -22.58 10.79
C GLN A 56 6.51 -22.34 10.20
N PRO A 57 6.41 -21.91 8.92
CA PRO A 57 5.12 -21.59 8.34
C PRO A 57 4.28 -22.86 8.13
N LYS A 58 2.99 -22.77 8.49
CA LYS A 58 1.97 -23.78 8.21
C LYS A 58 0.88 -23.15 7.35
N VAL A 59 0.51 -23.83 6.27
CA VAL A 59 -0.64 -23.43 5.45
C VAL A 59 -1.91 -23.85 6.18
N CYS A 60 -2.65 -22.88 6.70
CA CYS A 60 -3.86 -23.12 7.51
C CYS A 60 -5.16 -23.05 6.70
N GLY A 61 -5.13 -22.48 5.50
CA GLY A 61 -6.30 -22.35 4.65
C GLY A 61 -5.95 -21.70 3.32
N PHE A 62 -6.92 -21.68 2.41
CA PHE A 62 -6.79 -21.13 1.07
C PHE A 62 -7.97 -20.23 0.74
N LEU A 63 -7.70 -19.09 0.11
CA LEU A 63 -8.70 -18.15 -0.40
C LEU A 63 -8.65 -18.21 -1.93
N TRP A 64 -9.81 -18.43 -2.56
CA TRP A 64 -9.92 -18.62 -4.01
C TRP A 64 -10.89 -17.62 -4.64
N MET A 65 -10.40 -16.85 -5.62
CA MET A 65 -11.24 -15.97 -6.42
C MET A 65 -10.87 -16.07 -7.89
N GLN A 66 -11.54 -16.96 -8.60
CA GLN A 66 -11.41 -17.19 -10.04
C GLN A 66 -12.54 -18.12 -10.49
N GLY A 67 -13.06 -17.94 -11.71
CA GLY A 67 -14.03 -18.88 -12.30
C GLY A 67 -14.83 -18.34 -13.47
N GLU A 68 -14.69 -17.07 -13.83
CA GLU A 68 -15.49 -16.39 -14.86
C GLU A 68 -15.40 -17.06 -16.22
N GLN A 69 -14.26 -17.68 -16.55
CA GLN A 69 -14.11 -18.44 -17.79
C GLN A 69 -14.99 -19.68 -17.79
N ASP A 70 -15.17 -20.35 -16.66
CA ASP A 70 -15.95 -21.59 -16.59
C ASP A 70 -17.44 -21.35 -16.94
N ALA A 71 -17.93 -20.11 -16.90
CA ALA A 71 -19.29 -19.73 -17.32
C ALA A 71 -19.50 -19.69 -18.85
N LYS A 72 -18.48 -19.97 -19.65
CA LYS A 72 -18.55 -19.85 -21.12
C LYS A 72 -18.81 -21.17 -21.84
N HIS A 73 -18.64 -22.30 -21.15
CA HIS A 73 -18.89 -23.64 -21.66
C HIS A 73 -19.63 -24.46 -20.61
N VAL A 74 -20.58 -25.28 -21.05
CA VAL A 74 -21.44 -26.07 -20.16
C VAL A 74 -20.63 -27.10 -19.38
N GLU A 75 -19.61 -27.69 -20.01
CA GLU A 75 -18.74 -28.69 -19.41
C GLU A 75 -17.96 -28.09 -18.24
N SER A 76 -17.37 -26.90 -18.43
CA SER A 76 -16.66 -26.23 -17.34
C SER A 76 -17.59 -25.68 -16.26
N ALA A 77 -18.77 -25.19 -16.64
CA ALA A 77 -19.73 -24.62 -15.70
C ALA A 77 -20.26 -25.70 -14.74
N THR A 78 -20.63 -26.86 -15.29
CA THR A 78 -21.23 -27.96 -14.52
C THR A 78 -20.18 -28.76 -13.73
N ALA A 79 -18.94 -28.85 -14.23
CA ALA A 79 -17.84 -29.54 -13.54
C ALA A 79 -17.17 -28.74 -12.41
N TYR A 80 -17.57 -27.48 -12.18
CA TYR A 80 -16.87 -26.57 -11.27
C TYR A 80 -16.63 -27.14 -9.86
N ALA A 81 -17.63 -27.78 -9.25
CA ALA A 81 -17.49 -28.34 -7.89
C ALA A 81 -16.43 -29.45 -7.84
N ALA A 82 -16.41 -30.34 -8.84
CA ALA A 82 -15.41 -31.40 -8.96
C ALA A 82 -14.01 -30.84 -9.22
N ASP A 83 -13.91 -29.82 -10.07
CA ASP A 83 -12.65 -29.12 -10.34
C ASP A 83 -12.10 -28.38 -9.12
N LEU A 84 -12.97 -27.72 -8.34
CA LEU A 84 -12.61 -27.04 -7.11
C LEU A 84 -12.13 -28.04 -6.06
N GLY A 85 -12.80 -29.19 -5.93
CA GLY A 85 -12.37 -30.28 -5.06
C GLY A 85 -11.00 -30.85 -5.45
N ARG A 86 -10.75 -31.01 -6.75
CA ARG A 86 -9.43 -31.40 -7.28
C ARG A 86 -8.37 -30.37 -6.95
N LEU A 87 -8.64 -29.08 -7.20
CA LEU A 87 -7.74 -27.97 -6.88
C LEU A 87 -7.36 -27.98 -5.40
N ARG A 88 -8.36 -28.07 -4.51
CA ARG A 88 -8.18 -28.13 -3.06
C ARG A 88 -7.29 -29.29 -2.63
N ARG A 89 -7.61 -30.50 -3.11
CA ARG A 89 -6.85 -31.73 -2.82
C ARG A 89 -5.39 -31.58 -3.25
N ARG A 90 -5.15 -31.10 -4.47
CA ARG A 90 -3.79 -30.96 -5.01
C ARG A 90 -3.01 -29.86 -4.29
N LEU A 91 -3.63 -28.72 -3.97
CA LEU A 91 -3.01 -27.69 -3.12
C LEU A 91 -2.60 -28.22 -1.75
N ALA A 92 -3.45 -29.03 -1.12
CA ALA A 92 -3.12 -29.66 0.16
C ALA A 92 -1.87 -30.55 0.04
N GLN A 93 -1.80 -31.35 -1.02
CA GLN A 93 -0.67 -32.25 -1.29
C GLN A 93 0.62 -31.49 -1.60
N ASP A 94 0.55 -30.55 -2.55
CA ASP A 94 1.73 -29.86 -3.09
C ASP A 94 2.30 -28.81 -2.13
N LEU A 95 1.50 -28.31 -1.18
CA LEU A 95 1.94 -27.38 -0.13
C LEU A 95 2.18 -28.08 1.22
N HIS A 96 2.05 -29.40 1.28
CA HIS A 96 2.14 -30.20 2.52
C HIS A 96 1.22 -29.65 3.63
N ALA A 97 0.00 -29.26 3.27
CA ALA A 97 -1.01 -28.76 4.19
C ALA A 97 -1.90 -29.89 4.72
N SER A 98 -2.91 -29.53 5.54
CA SER A 98 -3.93 -30.49 5.98
C SER A 98 -4.64 -31.12 4.77
N PRO A 99 -4.90 -32.44 4.75
CA PRO A 99 -5.76 -33.07 3.74
C PRO A 99 -7.14 -32.42 3.67
N ASP A 100 -7.67 -32.00 4.82
CA ASP A 100 -8.91 -31.22 4.94
C ASP A 100 -8.64 -29.71 4.86
N LEU A 101 -7.83 -29.28 3.88
CA LEU A 101 -7.41 -27.89 3.70
C LEU A 101 -8.63 -26.95 3.73
N PRO A 102 -8.74 -26.03 4.70
CA PRO A 102 -9.82 -25.06 4.73
C PRO A 102 -9.81 -24.20 3.48
N LEU A 103 -10.96 -24.08 2.82
CA LEU A 103 -11.09 -23.36 1.56
C LEU A 103 -12.23 -22.35 1.66
N VAL A 104 -11.98 -21.09 1.34
CA VAL A 104 -13.03 -20.10 1.10
C VAL A 104 -12.92 -19.63 -0.33
N PHE A 105 -14.05 -19.58 -1.04
CA PHE A 105 -14.09 -19.13 -2.42
C PHE A 105 -15.23 -18.16 -2.69
N GLY A 106 -15.02 -17.19 -3.58
CA GLY A 106 -16.04 -16.21 -3.95
C GLY A 106 -16.86 -16.65 -5.15
N GLN A 107 -18.16 -16.41 -5.13
CA GLN A 107 -19.05 -16.64 -6.25
C GLN A 107 -18.79 -15.60 -7.34
N VAL A 108 -18.53 -16.03 -8.59
CA VAL A 108 -18.16 -15.11 -9.67
C VAL A 108 -19.40 -14.52 -10.37
N LEU A 109 -19.16 -13.46 -11.16
CA LEU A 109 -20.16 -12.83 -12.03
C LEU A 109 -21.42 -12.36 -11.27
N PRO A 110 -21.33 -11.47 -10.28
CA PRO A 110 -22.51 -11.02 -9.52
C PRO A 110 -23.48 -10.13 -10.30
N HIS A 111 -23.08 -9.57 -11.44
CA HIS A 111 -23.94 -8.71 -12.26
C HIS A 111 -25.10 -9.49 -12.93
N GLU A 112 -26.29 -8.88 -12.94
CA GLU A 112 -27.49 -9.37 -13.61
C GLU A 112 -28.09 -8.22 -14.46
N PRO A 113 -28.42 -8.44 -15.75
CA PRO A 113 -28.23 -9.69 -16.50
C PRO A 113 -26.76 -10.01 -16.79
N PRO A 114 -26.38 -11.29 -17.00
CA PRO A 114 -25.03 -11.63 -17.44
C PRO A 114 -24.67 -10.95 -18.76
N MET A 115 -23.40 -10.59 -18.90
CA MET A 115 -22.85 -10.23 -20.21
C MET A 115 -23.02 -11.41 -21.20
N PRO A 116 -23.35 -11.16 -22.49
CA PRO A 116 -23.69 -12.22 -23.46
C PRO A 116 -22.64 -13.32 -23.63
N ARG A 117 -21.37 -13.02 -23.30
CA ARG A 117 -20.25 -13.97 -23.38
C ARG A 117 -20.24 -15.03 -22.27
N PHE A 118 -21.03 -14.88 -21.20
CA PHE A 118 -21.12 -15.82 -20.08
C PHE A 118 -22.39 -16.65 -20.18
N THR A 119 -22.44 -17.51 -21.20
CA THR A 119 -23.63 -18.25 -21.64
C THR A 119 -24.16 -19.26 -20.61
N HIS A 120 -23.32 -19.71 -19.69
CA HIS A 120 -23.64 -20.72 -18.67
C HIS A 120 -23.40 -20.20 -17.24
N ARG A 121 -23.62 -18.89 -17.02
CA ARG A 121 -23.47 -18.28 -15.69
C ARG A 121 -24.37 -18.95 -14.65
N THR A 122 -25.61 -19.27 -15.01
CA THR A 122 -26.59 -19.85 -14.08
C THR A 122 -26.13 -21.21 -13.57
N GLU A 123 -25.70 -22.07 -14.49
CA GLU A 123 -25.18 -23.41 -14.23
C GLU A 123 -23.90 -23.33 -13.39
N LEU A 124 -22.97 -22.43 -13.74
CA LEU A 124 -21.75 -22.21 -12.97
C LEU A 124 -22.09 -21.81 -11.53
N ARG A 125 -22.93 -20.78 -11.34
CA ARG A 125 -23.24 -20.27 -10.00
C ARG A 125 -24.00 -21.30 -9.15
N ALA A 126 -24.80 -22.15 -9.78
CA ALA A 126 -25.44 -23.30 -9.11
C ALA A 126 -24.40 -24.35 -8.67
N ALA A 127 -23.43 -24.69 -9.53
CA ALA A 127 -22.35 -25.62 -9.19
C ALA A 127 -21.43 -25.06 -8.08
N MET A 128 -21.15 -23.75 -8.11
CA MET A 128 -20.44 -23.06 -7.03
C MET A 128 -21.21 -23.15 -5.71
N ALA A 129 -22.53 -22.92 -5.72
CA ALA A 129 -23.35 -23.02 -4.51
C ALA A 129 -23.44 -24.45 -3.97
N ALA A 130 -23.47 -25.46 -4.86
CA ALA A 130 -23.49 -26.86 -4.45
C ALA A 130 -22.17 -27.30 -3.77
N ALA A 131 -21.04 -26.70 -4.13
CA ALA A 131 -19.74 -26.97 -3.53
C ALA A 131 -19.58 -26.48 -2.07
N ASP A 132 -20.45 -25.56 -1.62
CA ASP A 132 -20.46 -25.05 -0.26
C ASP A 132 -20.78 -26.16 0.76
N MET A 133 -20.07 -26.16 1.89
CA MET A 133 -20.20 -27.20 2.92
C MET A 133 -21.59 -27.26 3.57
N ASP A 134 -22.31 -26.13 3.59
CA ASP A 134 -23.64 -25.99 4.19
C ASP A 134 -24.75 -26.16 3.12
N SER A 135 -24.42 -26.51 1.87
CA SER A 135 -25.38 -26.58 0.76
C SER A 135 -26.39 -27.72 0.84
N GLY A 136 -26.07 -28.78 1.62
CA GLY A 136 -26.86 -30.02 1.67
C GLY A 136 -26.85 -30.83 0.37
N LYS A 137 -25.97 -30.51 -0.58
CA LYS A 137 -25.84 -31.20 -1.87
C LYS A 137 -24.76 -32.30 -1.84
N PRO A 138 -24.82 -33.32 -2.72
CA PRO A 138 -23.75 -34.32 -2.85
C PRO A 138 -22.36 -33.73 -3.14
N GLU A 139 -22.31 -32.56 -3.76
CA GLU A 139 -21.09 -31.83 -4.10
C GLU A 139 -20.50 -31.04 -2.90
N ALA A 140 -21.20 -30.96 -1.77
CA ALA A 140 -20.76 -30.23 -0.59
C ALA A 140 -19.41 -30.75 -0.09
N MET A 141 -18.45 -29.84 0.10
CA MET A 141 -17.11 -30.20 0.55
C MET A 141 -16.88 -29.76 2.00
N ALA A 142 -16.50 -30.68 2.89
CA ALA A 142 -16.19 -30.33 4.28
C ALA A 142 -15.11 -29.25 4.38
N ARG A 143 -15.31 -28.25 5.26
CA ARG A 143 -14.41 -27.10 5.46
C ARG A 143 -14.18 -26.27 4.19
N THR A 144 -15.21 -26.16 3.34
CA THR A 144 -15.21 -25.35 2.13
C THR A 144 -16.42 -24.41 2.14
N LYS A 145 -16.18 -23.10 2.22
CA LYS A 145 -17.27 -22.10 2.30
C LYS A 145 -17.27 -21.17 1.09
N MET A 146 -18.43 -20.98 0.49
CA MET A 146 -18.68 -20.03 -0.58
C MET A 146 -19.10 -18.69 0.02
N VAL A 147 -18.56 -17.61 -0.55
CA VAL A 147 -19.02 -16.25 -0.31
C VAL A 147 -19.82 -15.79 -1.52
N SER A 148 -21.12 -15.51 -1.34
CA SER A 148 -21.89 -14.77 -2.35
C SER A 148 -21.33 -13.36 -2.48
N THR A 149 -21.13 -12.90 -3.71
CA THR A 149 -20.67 -11.53 -4.00
C THR A 149 -21.80 -10.66 -4.55
N ASP A 150 -23.05 -11.06 -4.35
CA ASP A 150 -24.19 -10.28 -4.82
C ASP A 150 -24.24 -8.91 -4.16
N GLY A 151 -24.48 -7.89 -5.00
CA GLY A 151 -24.47 -6.50 -4.58
C GLY A 151 -23.09 -5.93 -4.23
N PHE A 152 -21.98 -6.62 -4.53
CA PHE A 152 -20.62 -6.07 -4.37
C PHE A 152 -20.33 -5.05 -5.47
N GLY A 153 -19.54 -4.02 -5.15
CA GLY A 153 -19.15 -2.99 -6.11
C GLY A 153 -18.32 -3.54 -7.28
N LEU A 154 -18.70 -3.17 -8.51
CA LEU A 154 -18.02 -3.57 -9.74
C LEU A 154 -17.48 -2.35 -10.51
N MET A 155 -16.49 -2.62 -11.34
CA MET A 155 -16.03 -1.73 -12.41
C MET A 155 -17.09 -1.66 -13.52
N PRO A 156 -17.02 -0.66 -14.43
CA PRO A 156 -17.98 -0.52 -15.53
C PRO A 156 -18.06 -1.72 -16.48
N ASP A 157 -17.05 -2.59 -16.49
CA ASP A 157 -17.06 -3.82 -17.28
C ASP A 157 -17.96 -4.93 -16.71
N THR A 158 -18.56 -4.70 -15.53
CA THR A 158 -19.50 -5.60 -14.83
C THR A 158 -18.91 -6.96 -14.42
N VAL A 159 -17.59 -7.10 -14.49
CA VAL A 159 -16.88 -8.34 -14.15
C VAL A 159 -15.89 -8.12 -13.02
N HIS A 160 -15.07 -7.08 -13.10
CA HIS A 160 -14.03 -6.85 -12.10
C HIS A 160 -14.56 -6.04 -10.92
N TYR A 161 -14.13 -6.37 -9.71
CA TYR A 161 -14.51 -5.62 -8.51
C TYR A 161 -13.80 -4.27 -8.45
N ASN A 162 -14.57 -3.23 -8.11
CA ASN A 162 -14.00 -1.92 -7.78
C ASN A 162 -13.43 -1.94 -6.34
N ALA A 163 -12.95 -0.80 -5.85
CA ALA A 163 -12.34 -0.70 -4.52
C ALA A 163 -13.28 -1.18 -3.39
N ASP A 164 -14.56 -0.76 -3.39
CA ASP A 164 -15.55 -1.23 -2.41
C ASP A 164 -15.77 -2.74 -2.50
N GLY A 165 -15.93 -3.26 -3.72
CA GLY A 165 -16.10 -4.70 -3.95
C GLY A 165 -14.94 -5.54 -3.43
N GLN A 166 -13.70 -5.10 -3.62
CA GLN A 166 -12.51 -5.80 -3.12
C GLN A 166 -12.43 -5.78 -1.59
N ILE A 167 -12.75 -4.65 -0.95
CA ILE A 167 -12.76 -4.55 0.52
C ILE A 167 -13.84 -5.46 1.11
N ARG A 168 -15.04 -5.47 0.53
CA ARG A 168 -16.14 -6.34 0.96
C ARG A 168 -15.81 -7.81 0.77
N LEU A 169 -15.18 -8.18 -0.34
CA LEU A 169 -14.70 -9.53 -0.58
C LEU A 169 -13.67 -9.98 0.45
N GLY A 170 -12.68 -9.14 0.76
CA GLY A 170 -11.68 -9.43 1.79
C GLY A 170 -12.31 -9.66 3.17
N ARG A 171 -13.28 -8.82 3.57
CA ARG A 171 -14.01 -8.96 4.84
C ARG A 171 -14.83 -10.25 4.88
N ALA A 172 -15.58 -10.54 3.82
CA ALA A 172 -16.40 -11.73 3.74
C ALA A 172 -15.55 -13.02 3.73
N PHE A 173 -14.43 -13.02 3.01
CA PHE A 173 -13.46 -14.12 3.03
C PHE A 173 -12.89 -14.35 4.43
N ALA A 174 -12.55 -13.28 5.16
CA ALA A 174 -12.02 -13.38 6.51
C ALA A 174 -13.04 -14.00 7.49
N VAL A 175 -14.30 -13.56 7.46
CA VAL A 175 -15.38 -14.10 8.29
C VAL A 175 -15.60 -15.59 7.98
N ALA A 176 -15.78 -15.93 6.70
CA ALA A 176 -16.00 -17.31 6.29
C ALA A 176 -14.80 -18.23 6.66
N MET A 177 -13.57 -17.72 6.57
CA MET A 177 -12.38 -18.48 6.96
C MET A 177 -12.33 -18.69 8.48
N GLN A 178 -12.67 -17.67 9.27
CA GLN A 178 -12.74 -17.80 10.74
C GLN A 178 -13.77 -18.84 11.16
N GLU A 179 -14.95 -18.86 10.53
CA GLU A 179 -15.98 -19.86 10.80
C GLU A 179 -15.46 -21.29 10.60
N ILE A 180 -14.83 -21.57 9.46
CA ILE A 180 -14.35 -22.94 9.17
C ILE A 180 -13.07 -23.29 9.93
N LEU A 181 -12.31 -22.31 10.44
CA LEU A 181 -11.17 -22.55 11.33
C LEU A 181 -11.58 -22.79 12.79
N GLY A 182 -12.78 -22.34 13.19
CA GLY A 182 -13.31 -22.46 14.55
C GLY A 182 -13.86 -23.84 14.89
N ASP A 183 -12.98 -24.72 15.36
CA ASP A 183 -13.20 -25.74 16.42
C ASP A 183 -11.85 -26.42 16.74
N GLY A 184 -10.90 -25.63 17.27
CA GLY A 184 -9.68 -26.13 17.88
C GLY A 184 -9.72 -25.92 19.40
N PRO A 185 -9.23 -26.87 20.23
CA PRO A 185 -9.34 -26.77 21.68
C PRO A 185 -8.48 -25.62 22.21
N GLY A 186 -9.11 -24.54 22.67
CA GLY A 186 -8.42 -23.41 23.29
C GLY A 186 -9.19 -22.09 23.34
N SER A 187 -10.34 -21.95 22.67
CA SER A 187 -11.11 -20.69 22.69
C SER A 187 -12.12 -20.64 23.84
N ALA A 188 -11.61 -20.54 25.06
CA ALA A 188 -12.34 -19.98 26.18
C ALA A 188 -11.40 -19.04 26.93
N ALA A 189 -11.30 -17.79 26.46
CA ALA A 189 -10.66 -16.71 27.20
C ALA A 189 -11.67 -15.59 27.39
N THR A 190 -12.46 -15.77 28.44
CA THR A 190 -13.15 -14.74 29.21
C THR A 190 -12.28 -13.51 29.40
N ALA A 191 -12.86 -12.34 29.16
CA ALA A 191 -12.34 -11.05 29.58
C ALA A 191 -11.96 -11.07 31.07
N ARG A 192 -10.69 -10.80 31.39
CA ARG A 192 -10.28 -10.33 32.71
C ARG A 192 -9.22 -9.24 32.57
N SER A 193 -9.52 -8.12 33.19
CA SER A 193 -8.67 -6.99 33.54
C SER A 193 -7.47 -7.43 34.38
N ALA A 194 -6.30 -6.84 34.13
CA ALA A 194 -5.25 -6.74 35.13
C ALA A 194 -4.41 -5.47 34.87
N ASP A 195 -4.56 -4.50 35.78
CA ASP A 195 -3.50 -3.56 36.16
C ASP A 195 -2.23 -4.33 36.55
N VAL A 196 -1.04 -3.76 36.31
CA VAL A 196 0.07 -3.65 37.27
C VAL A 196 1.15 -2.71 36.71
N GLN A 197 1.25 -1.55 37.37
CA GLN A 197 2.41 -0.85 37.95
C GLN A 197 3.77 -0.76 37.23
N SER A 198 4.31 0.45 37.42
CA SER A 198 5.64 0.94 37.13
C SER A 198 6.76 0.22 37.89
N ALA A 199 7.90 0.07 37.21
CA ALA A 199 9.20 -0.08 37.84
C ALA A 199 10.22 0.71 37.01
N GLY A 200 10.83 1.73 37.62
CA GLY A 200 11.91 2.48 37.01
C GLY A 200 13.25 1.76 37.10
N SER A 201 14.19 2.11 36.22
CA SER A 201 15.61 2.01 36.50
C SER A 201 16.46 2.90 35.59
N ARG A 202 16.99 3.95 36.22
CA ARG A 202 18.37 4.49 36.16
C ARG A 202 19.06 4.71 34.80
N VAL A 203 19.33 6.00 34.62
CA VAL A 203 20.34 6.66 33.79
C VAL A 203 21.76 6.15 34.08
N SER A 204 22.52 5.89 33.02
CA SER A 204 23.99 5.97 33.03
C SER A 204 24.47 6.60 31.72
N ASN A 205 25.27 7.66 31.82
CA ASN A 205 25.85 8.45 30.72
C ASN A 205 27.36 8.11 30.56
N PRO A 206 28.05 8.57 29.50
CA PRO A 206 28.70 7.73 28.48
C PRO A 206 30.24 7.75 28.54
N PRO A 207 30.96 7.05 27.64
CA PRO A 207 32.31 7.45 27.24
C PRO A 207 32.29 8.21 25.90
N THR A 208 33.05 9.29 25.91
CA THR A 208 33.40 10.21 24.83
C THR A 208 34.40 9.63 23.84
N GLY A 209 34.34 10.08 22.58
CA GLY A 209 35.51 10.22 21.71
C GLY A 209 35.57 9.26 20.53
N GLY A 210 35.36 9.79 19.32
CA GLY A 210 35.63 9.12 18.05
C GLY A 210 34.84 9.76 16.91
N GLU A 211 35.50 10.52 16.04
CA GLU A 211 34.90 11.04 14.80
C GLU A 211 34.39 9.89 13.91
N PRO A 212 33.14 9.93 13.41
CA PRO A 212 32.68 8.92 12.48
C PRO A 212 33.17 9.24 11.07
N ASN A 213 34.05 8.37 10.58
CA ASN A 213 34.52 8.31 9.21
C ASN A 213 33.33 8.07 8.26
N HIS A 214 33.02 9.02 7.37
CA HIS A 214 31.94 8.91 6.39
C HIS A 214 32.33 7.94 5.27
N ARG A 215 32.11 6.65 5.47
CA ARG A 215 32.12 5.64 4.41
C ARG A 215 30.85 4.82 4.51
N LEU A 216 29.84 5.19 3.71
CA LEU A 216 28.59 4.44 3.58
C LEU A 216 28.83 3.28 2.61
N GLU A 217 28.67 2.05 3.10
CA GLU A 217 28.71 0.84 2.29
C GLU A 217 27.50 0.82 1.33
N SER A 218 27.78 0.54 0.05
CA SER A 218 26.76 0.44 -0.99
C SER A 218 25.92 -0.82 -0.82
N THR A 219 24.66 -0.69 -0.41
CA THR A 219 23.73 -1.82 -0.38
C THR A 219 23.05 -2.01 -1.74
N SER A 220 23.41 -3.08 -2.44
CA SER A 220 22.66 -3.59 -3.59
C SER A 220 21.26 -4.04 -3.16
N VAL A 221 20.25 -3.71 -3.96
CA VAL A 221 18.81 -4.06 -3.90
C VAL A 221 18.51 -5.28 -3.00
N ALA A 222 18.36 -5.05 -1.70
CA ALA A 222 17.86 -6.03 -0.75
C ALA A 222 16.41 -5.67 -0.45
N LYS A 223 15.47 -6.62 -0.62
CA LYS A 223 14.17 -6.50 0.03
C LYS A 223 14.44 -6.43 1.54
N VAL A 224 14.23 -5.26 2.12
CA VAL A 224 14.49 -5.02 3.53
C VAL A 224 13.54 -5.91 4.34
N PRO A 225 14.03 -6.65 5.36
CA PRO A 225 13.16 -7.44 6.23
C PRO A 225 12.04 -6.57 6.81
N ARG A 226 10.84 -7.14 6.98
CA ARG A 226 9.69 -6.42 7.56
C ARG A 226 10.10 -5.82 8.92
N SER A 227 10.07 -4.50 9.03
CA SER A 227 10.46 -3.81 10.25
C SER A 227 9.48 -4.10 11.40
N ALA A 228 9.95 -3.99 12.65
CA ALA A 228 9.07 -4.11 13.82
C ALA A 228 7.91 -3.09 13.77
N ILE A 229 8.15 -1.90 13.22
CA ILE A 229 7.12 -0.89 12.97
C ILE A 229 6.07 -1.47 12.03
N ALA A 230 6.44 -1.89 10.82
CA ALA A 230 5.51 -2.46 9.85
C ALA A 230 4.82 -3.75 10.36
N GLY A 231 5.50 -4.51 11.22
CA GLY A 231 4.95 -5.68 11.92
C GLY A 231 3.87 -5.35 12.95
N GLY A 232 3.99 -4.21 13.61
CA GLY A 232 3.09 -3.77 14.69
C GLY A 232 1.93 -2.87 14.26
N LEU A 233 1.92 -2.37 13.01
CA LEU A 233 0.83 -1.52 12.52
C LEU A 233 -0.50 -2.29 12.47
N GLN A 234 -1.53 -1.68 13.05
CA GLN A 234 -2.90 -2.16 13.00
C GLN A 234 -3.74 -1.19 12.17
N TRP A 235 -4.51 -1.73 11.23
CA TRP A 235 -5.51 -0.93 10.52
C TRP A 235 -6.61 -0.47 11.49
N ARG A 236 -6.83 0.85 11.58
CA ARG A 236 -7.85 1.44 12.46
C ARG A 236 -9.09 1.93 11.73
N GLY A 237 -9.01 2.15 10.42
CA GLY A 237 -10.08 2.75 9.64
C GLY A 237 -9.57 3.92 8.80
N ILE A 238 -10.48 4.55 8.07
CA ILE A 238 -10.19 5.74 7.27
C ILE A 238 -10.11 6.94 8.22
N ALA A 239 -9.01 7.69 8.16
CA ALA A 239 -8.78 8.83 9.04
C ALA A 239 -9.58 10.08 8.62
N ILE A 240 -9.58 10.40 7.31
CA ILE A 240 -10.31 11.54 6.75
C ILE A 240 -11.14 11.05 5.56
N GLU A 241 -12.41 11.45 5.55
CA GLU A 241 -13.28 11.44 4.38
C GLU A 241 -13.81 12.86 4.18
N ASP A 242 -13.57 13.44 3.01
CA ASP A 242 -14.04 14.78 2.66
C ASP A 242 -14.84 14.71 1.36
N SER A 243 -16.16 14.69 1.51
CA SER A 243 -17.08 14.44 0.40
C SER A 243 -16.94 15.52 -0.67
N GLY A 244 -16.48 15.13 -1.86
CA GLY A 244 -16.23 16.04 -2.98
C GLY A 244 -14.75 16.26 -3.27
N PHE A 245 -13.85 15.66 -2.49
CA PHE A 245 -12.42 15.75 -2.72
C PHE A 245 -11.74 14.37 -2.82
N THR A 246 -10.74 14.29 -3.68
CA THR A 246 -9.70 13.25 -3.61
C THR A 246 -8.63 13.72 -2.62
N ILE A 247 -8.16 12.83 -1.75
CA ILE A 247 -7.19 13.15 -0.67
C ILE A 247 -5.88 12.35 -0.88
N TRP A 248 -4.74 12.99 -0.63
CA TRP A 248 -3.40 12.38 -0.74
C TRP A 248 -2.41 12.95 0.29
N GLY A 249 -1.36 12.20 0.60
CA GLY A 249 -0.16 12.71 1.28
C GLY A 249 -0.43 13.32 2.65
N ALA A 250 -0.76 12.48 3.63
CA ALA A 250 -1.14 12.92 4.97
C ALA A 250 0.08 13.10 5.90
N SER A 251 0.15 14.22 6.63
CA SER A 251 1.19 14.53 7.60
C SER A 251 0.59 14.97 8.95
N PRO A 252 0.64 14.11 9.99
CA PRO A 252 0.10 14.42 11.32
C PRO A 252 1.11 15.14 12.22
N VAL A 253 0.60 15.99 13.11
CA VAL A 253 1.35 16.58 14.23
C VAL A 253 0.45 16.72 15.46
N VAL A 254 1.03 16.53 16.65
CA VAL A 254 0.35 16.76 17.92
C VAL A 254 0.60 18.20 18.35
N ALA A 255 -0.48 18.95 18.60
CA ALA A 255 -0.44 20.32 19.09
C ALA A 255 -1.70 20.58 19.92
N ASP A 256 -1.59 21.42 20.95
CA ASP A 256 -2.71 21.87 21.78
C ASP A 256 -3.62 20.75 22.31
N GLY A 257 -3.01 19.60 22.64
CA GLY A 257 -3.71 18.41 23.14
C GLY A 257 -4.54 17.65 22.09
N LYS A 258 -4.45 18.04 20.82
CA LYS A 258 -5.19 17.48 19.69
C LYS A 258 -4.24 16.92 18.63
N ILE A 259 -4.82 16.20 17.68
CA ILE A 259 -4.13 15.71 16.49
C ILE A 259 -4.52 16.60 15.31
N HIS A 260 -3.52 17.24 14.71
CA HIS A 260 -3.65 18.07 13.53
C HIS A 260 -3.13 17.26 12.34
N LEU A 261 -3.88 17.17 11.26
CA LEU A 261 -3.54 16.40 10.08
C LEU A 261 -3.61 17.29 8.85
N PHE A 262 -2.48 17.43 8.17
CA PHE A 262 -2.35 18.19 6.93
C PHE A 262 -2.38 17.20 5.78
N ALA A 263 -3.22 17.42 4.79
CA ALA A 263 -3.33 16.54 3.63
C ALA A 263 -3.54 17.35 2.36
N ALA A 264 -3.01 16.85 1.25
CA ALA A 264 -3.32 17.40 -0.04
C ALA A 264 -4.73 16.94 -0.46
N ARG A 265 -5.52 17.84 -1.05
CA ARG A 265 -6.83 17.49 -1.61
C ARG A 265 -7.15 18.26 -2.88
N TRP A 266 -7.98 17.69 -3.75
CA TRP A 266 -8.49 18.36 -4.96
C TRP A 266 -9.90 17.87 -5.32
N PRO A 267 -10.74 18.69 -5.98
CA PRO A 267 -12.14 18.36 -6.19
C PRO A 267 -12.37 17.33 -7.31
N GLU A 268 -11.47 17.24 -8.29
CA GLU A 268 -11.67 16.31 -9.39
C GLU A 268 -11.50 14.83 -8.96
N PRO A 269 -12.29 13.91 -9.54
CA PRO A 269 -12.23 12.49 -9.18
C PRO A 269 -11.04 11.76 -9.79
N ASN A 270 -10.38 12.33 -10.81
CA ASN A 270 -9.19 11.76 -11.44
C ASN A 270 -7.92 12.21 -10.71
N VAL A 271 -6.86 11.39 -10.76
CA VAL A 271 -5.55 11.77 -10.24
C VAL A 271 -4.84 12.69 -11.24
N ASP A 272 -4.54 12.21 -12.45
CA ASP A 272 -3.80 13.01 -13.45
C ASP A 272 -4.76 13.79 -14.38
N PRO A 273 -4.58 15.11 -14.60
CA PRO A 273 -3.57 16.01 -14.04
C PRO A 273 -4.02 16.74 -12.76
N ALA A 274 -5.14 16.36 -12.15
CA ALA A 274 -5.76 17.12 -11.08
C ALA A 274 -4.85 17.34 -9.86
N TRP A 275 -4.11 16.31 -9.42
CA TRP A 275 -3.19 16.44 -8.27
C TRP A 275 -2.12 17.52 -8.47
N ARG A 276 -1.69 17.76 -9.72
CA ARG A 276 -0.68 18.77 -10.09
C ARG A 276 -1.26 20.08 -10.62
N LYS A 277 -2.58 20.18 -10.73
CA LYS A 277 -3.31 21.33 -11.24
C LYS A 277 -4.11 22.04 -10.14
N SER A 278 -4.86 21.27 -9.36
CA SER A 278 -5.93 21.76 -8.49
C SER A 278 -5.71 21.46 -7.01
N SER A 279 -4.59 20.82 -6.65
CA SER A 279 -4.32 20.45 -5.26
C SER A 279 -4.18 21.68 -4.36
N GLU A 280 -4.71 21.54 -3.15
CA GLU A 280 -4.50 22.44 -2.03
C GLU A 280 -4.13 21.64 -0.78
N ILE A 281 -3.50 22.27 0.20
CA ILE A 281 -3.18 21.64 1.50
C ILE A 281 -4.25 22.05 2.50
N ALA A 282 -5.06 21.08 2.88
CA ALA A 282 -6.09 21.21 3.89
C ALA A 282 -5.60 20.76 5.26
N HIS A 283 -6.12 21.39 6.30
CA HIS A 283 -5.86 21.08 7.70
C HIS A 283 -7.12 20.50 8.34
N TYR A 284 -6.95 19.38 9.03
CA TYR A 284 -7.99 18.68 9.77
C TYR A 284 -7.58 18.50 11.22
N VAL A 285 -8.56 18.44 12.13
CA VAL A 285 -8.30 18.31 13.58
C VAL A 285 -9.15 17.19 14.18
N ALA A 286 -8.55 16.42 15.08
CA ALA A 286 -9.22 15.41 15.89
C ALA A 286 -8.76 15.47 17.35
N ASP A 287 -9.62 15.03 18.27
CA ASP A 287 -9.24 14.88 19.68
C ASP A 287 -8.36 13.64 19.93
N ARG A 288 -8.32 12.69 18.99
CA ARG A 288 -7.63 11.40 19.11
C ARG A 288 -6.98 10.99 17.78
N PRO A 289 -5.90 10.19 17.80
CA PRO A 289 -5.23 9.72 16.58
C PRO A 289 -6.13 8.90 15.66
N GLU A 290 -7.10 8.17 16.21
CA GLU A 290 -8.08 7.41 15.45
C GLU A 290 -9.18 8.27 14.79
N GLY A 291 -9.17 9.59 15.03
CA GLY A 291 -10.23 10.49 14.58
C GLY A 291 -11.46 10.48 15.51
N PRO A 292 -12.62 10.95 15.02
CA PRO A 292 -12.83 11.46 13.67
C PRO A 292 -12.11 12.80 13.44
N PHE A 293 -11.48 12.94 12.29
CA PHE A 293 -10.89 14.21 11.85
C PHE A 293 -11.97 15.11 11.23
N ARG A 294 -11.94 16.40 11.57
CA ARG A 294 -12.84 17.41 11.01
C ARG A 294 -12.04 18.44 10.24
N PHE A 295 -12.54 18.81 9.07
CA PHE A 295 -11.96 19.90 8.29
C PHE A 295 -11.94 21.19 9.11
N GLN A 296 -10.79 21.86 9.12
CA GLN A 296 -10.58 23.14 9.79
C GLN A 296 -10.48 24.26 8.75
N ASP A 297 -9.46 24.22 7.89
CA ASP A 297 -9.23 25.22 6.85
C ASP A 297 -8.32 24.73 5.71
N VAL A 298 -8.07 25.62 4.74
CA VAL A 298 -7.06 25.43 3.69
C VAL A 298 -5.85 26.31 4.00
N VAL A 299 -4.69 25.68 4.17
CA VAL A 299 -3.46 26.33 4.63
C VAL A 299 -2.63 26.84 3.46
N VAL A 300 -2.62 26.11 2.35
CA VAL A 300 -1.85 26.45 1.15
C VAL A 300 -2.67 26.19 -0.10
N GLN A 301 -2.80 27.23 -0.93
CA GLN A 301 -3.33 27.15 -2.29
C GLN A 301 -2.25 27.63 -3.27
N GLY A 302 -2.30 27.12 -4.50
CA GLY A 302 -1.46 27.61 -5.58
C GLY A 302 -1.73 29.09 -5.81
N SER A 303 -0.69 29.86 -6.13
CA SER A 303 -0.87 31.30 -6.29
C SER A 303 -1.71 31.68 -7.52
N GLY A 304 -1.82 30.76 -8.49
CA GLY A 304 -2.47 30.99 -9.79
C GLY A 304 -1.74 31.99 -10.68
N ARG A 305 -0.57 32.49 -10.26
CA ARG A 305 0.18 33.52 -10.99
C ARG A 305 1.25 32.86 -11.88
N THR A 306 1.10 33.06 -13.18
CA THR A 306 2.08 32.61 -14.18
C THR A 306 3.48 33.10 -13.83
N GLY A 307 4.45 32.19 -13.84
CA GLY A 307 5.86 32.49 -13.56
C GLY A 307 6.26 32.30 -12.10
N GLU A 308 5.32 32.13 -11.17
CA GLU A 308 5.66 31.74 -9.81
C GLU A 308 5.94 30.23 -9.72
N TRP A 309 6.88 29.86 -8.85
CA TRP A 309 7.27 28.46 -8.65
C TRP A 309 6.12 27.63 -8.06
N ASP A 310 5.26 28.26 -7.25
CA ASP A 310 4.09 27.69 -6.57
C ASP A 310 2.76 28.11 -7.21
N ALA A 311 2.76 28.38 -8.53
CA ALA A 311 1.55 28.76 -9.26
C ALA A 311 0.42 27.74 -9.10
N PHE A 312 0.75 26.45 -9.09
CA PHE A 312 -0.22 25.36 -9.04
C PHE A 312 0.14 24.31 -8.01
N ALA A 313 -0.92 23.70 -7.47
CA ALA A 313 -0.92 22.44 -6.75
C ALA A 313 0.13 22.27 -5.65
N PRO A 314 0.05 23.05 -4.56
CA PRO A 314 0.63 22.64 -3.28
C PRO A 314 0.23 21.20 -2.94
N HIS A 315 1.21 20.34 -2.71
CA HIS A 315 1.03 18.90 -2.55
C HIS A 315 2.07 18.30 -1.59
N ASN A 316 1.88 17.03 -1.20
CA ASN A 316 2.77 16.27 -0.31
C ASN A 316 3.27 17.08 0.90
N PRO A 317 2.35 17.55 1.77
CA PRO A 317 2.72 18.30 2.96
C PRO A 317 3.58 17.45 3.92
N GLU A 318 4.51 18.10 4.61
CA GLU A 318 5.22 17.58 5.78
C GLU A 318 5.23 18.66 6.86
N VAL A 319 4.48 18.44 7.95
CA VAL A 319 4.40 19.36 9.08
C VAL A 319 5.21 18.85 10.26
N ARG A 320 6.01 19.72 10.89
CA ARG A 320 6.74 19.42 12.13
C ARG A 320 6.85 20.61 13.05
N ARG A 321 7.04 20.33 14.35
CA ARG A 321 7.32 21.33 15.37
C ARG A 321 8.81 21.33 15.73
N PHE A 322 9.42 22.50 15.76
CA PHE A 322 10.79 22.74 16.21
C PHE A 322 10.79 23.86 17.26
N GLY A 323 10.90 23.48 18.53
CA GLY A 323 10.70 24.41 19.64
C GLY A 323 9.27 24.96 19.63
N ASP A 324 9.13 26.28 19.52
CA ASP A 324 7.84 26.97 19.47
C ASP A 324 7.35 27.26 18.05
N THR A 325 8.09 26.83 17.03
CA THR A 325 7.75 27.07 15.62
C THR A 325 7.29 25.79 14.95
N PHE A 326 6.15 25.86 14.25
CA PHE A 326 5.72 24.85 13.30
C PHE A 326 6.25 25.18 11.91
N ALA A 327 6.75 24.18 11.19
CA ALA A 327 7.17 24.27 9.80
C ALA A 327 6.35 23.31 8.95
N LEU A 328 5.80 23.80 7.85
CA LEU A 328 5.08 23.04 6.83
C LEU A 328 5.88 23.11 5.54
N CYS A 329 6.52 22.00 5.18
CA CYS A 329 7.14 21.82 3.86
C CYS A 329 6.11 21.26 2.89
N TYR A 330 6.21 21.63 1.62
CA TYR A 330 5.34 21.12 0.57
C TYR A 330 5.99 21.27 -0.80
N ILE A 331 5.49 20.52 -1.79
CA ILE A 331 5.85 20.72 -3.18
C ILE A 331 4.81 21.59 -3.89
N ALA A 332 5.23 22.30 -4.93
CA ALA A 332 4.33 22.96 -5.88
C ALA A 332 4.99 23.04 -7.27
N ASN A 333 4.25 23.47 -8.29
CA ASN A 333 4.78 23.62 -9.65
C ASN A 333 4.29 24.88 -10.36
N SER A 334 5.14 25.36 -11.28
CA SER A 334 4.88 26.56 -12.08
C SER A 334 3.94 26.33 -13.27
N ASP A 335 3.82 25.08 -13.72
CA ASP A 335 3.01 24.67 -14.87
C ASP A 335 2.62 23.18 -14.70
N PHE A 336 1.34 22.87 -14.90
CA PHE A 336 0.77 21.54 -14.74
C PHE A 336 0.65 20.76 -16.06
N HIS A 337 0.96 21.38 -17.20
CA HIS A 337 0.93 20.72 -18.50
C HIS A 337 2.17 19.86 -18.73
N GLN A 338 2.08 18.91 -19.67
CA GLN A 338 3.25 18.18 -20.18
C GLN A 338 3.57 18.68 -21.59
N PRO A 339 4.85 18.95 -21.93
CA PRO A 339 6.04 19.08 -21.08
C PRO A 339 6.16 20.54 -20.56
N PRO A 340 6.08 20.79 -19.24
CA PRO A 340 7.29 20.68 -18.40
C PRO A 340 7.17 19.77 -17.16
N HIS A 341 5.99 19.25 -16.84
CA HIS A 341 5.84 18.30 -15.73
C HIS A 341 6.54 16.96 -16.05
N PRO A 342 7.22 16.32 -15.08
CA PRO A 342 7.34 16.70 -13.66
C PRO A 342 8.58 17.54 -13.30
N LEU A 343 9.33 18.06 -14.28
CA LEU A 343 10.67 18.63 -14.06
C LEU A 343 10.68 19.97 -13.30
N ASN A 344 9.53 20.64 -13.18
CA ASN A 344 9.40 21.96 -12.56
C ASN A 344 8.92 21.95 -11.10
N GLN A 345 8.77 20.77 -10.48
CA GLN A 345 8.35 20.70 -9.08
C GLN A 345 9.50 21.06 -8.13
N GLN A 346 9.18 21.89 -7.14
CA GLN A 346 10.13 22.43 -6.16
C GLN A 346 9.53 22.39 -4.75
N ILE A 347 10.36 22.57 -3.72
CA ILE A 347 9.95 22.52 -2.31
C ILE A 347 9.92 23.93 -1.72
N GLY A 348 8.79 24.26 -1.11
CA GLY A 348 8.65 25.44 -0.27
C GLY A 348 8.40 25.13 1.20
N MET A 349 8.48 26.17 2.02
CA MET A 349 8.21 26.11 3.45
C MET A 349 7.36 27.29 3.89
N ARG A 350 6.40 27.02 4.79
CA ARG A 350 5.74 28.01 5.63
C ARG A 350 6.03 27.73 7.09
N ILE A 351 6.08 28.79 7.91
CA ILE A 351 6.25 28.70 9.36
C ILE A 351 5.13 29.41 10.10
N ALA A 352 4.78 28.92 11.28
CA ALA A 352 3.82 29.53 12.18
C ALA A 352 4.20 29.31 13.64
N ASP A 353 3.82 30.25 14.51
CA ASP A 353 4.04 30.13 15.97
C ASP A 353 2.88 29.38 16.65
N SER A 354 1.76 29.21 15.94
CA SER A 354 0.61 28.39 16.31
C SER A 354 0.29 27.42 15.18
N ILE A 355 -0.23 26.25 15.53
CA ILE A 355 -0.61 25.23 14.55
C ILE A 355 -1.76 25.68 13.65
N ASP A 356 -2.63 26.56 14.17
CA ASP A 356 -3.75 27.17 13.43
C ASP A 356 -3.31 28.40 12.62
N GLY A 357 -2.00 28.66 12.55
CA GLY A 357 -1.45 29.82 11.85
C GLY A 357 -1.52 31.13 12.67
N PRO A 358 -1.35 32.29 12.01
CA PRO A 358 -1.18 32.46 10.57
C PRO A 358 0.15 31.89 10.05
N TRP A 359 0.09 31.23 8.90
CA TRP A 359 1.25 30.63 8.23
C TRP A 359 1.96 31.65 7.33
N ARG A 360 3.27 31.87 7.58
CA ARG A 360 4.12 32.82 6.85
C ARG A 360 5.03 32.07 5.89
N LYS A 361 5.15 32.54 4.65
CA LYS A 361 6.14 32.02 3.69
C LYS A 361 7.56 32.27 4.22
N VAL A 362 8.45 31.30 4.05
CA VAL A 362 9.88 31.48 4.31
C VAL A 362 10.54 32.26 3.16
N GLY A 363 11.46 33.17 3.49
CA GLY A 363 12.10 34.03 2.49
C GLY A 363 11.11 34.94 1.77
N GLU A 364 11.42 35.31 0.53
CA GLU A 364 10.59 36.24 -0.26
C GLU A 364 9.30 35.59 -0.79
N ASN A 365 9.38 34.33 -1.24
CA ASN A 365 8.31 33.68 -1.99
C ASN A 365 7.98 32.26 -1.51
N GLY A 366 8.56 31.79 -0.40
CA GLY A 366 8.32 30.47 0.19
C GLY A 366 9.23 29.36 -0.36
N LEU A 367 9.98 29.59 -1.44
CA LEU A 367 10.85 28.57 -2.04
C LEU A 367 12.08 28.36 -1.14
N ILE A 368 12.35 27.11 -0.75
CA ILE A 368 13.54 26.77 0.04
C ILE A 368 14.48 25.80 -0.67
N LEU A 369 14.00 25.06 -1.67
CA LEU A 369 14.82 24.15 -2.45
C LEU A 369 14.23 23.96 -3.86
N GLY A 370 15.02 24.31 -4.87
CA GLY A 370 14.75 24.04 -6.30
C GLY A 370 15.83 23.12 -6.90
N PRO A 371 15.83 22.87 -8.22
CA PRO A 371 16.90 22.14 -8.90
C PRO A 371 18.26 22.81 -8.64
N SER A 372 19.34 22.02 -8.60
CA SER A 372 20.68 22.61 -8.42
C SER A 372 21.01 23.57 -9.56
N PRO A 373 21.56 24.77 -9.28
CA PRO A 373 22.01 25.69 -10.33
C PRO A 373 23.29 25.22 -11.03
N ASP A 374 24.05 24.29 -10.43
CA ASP A 374 25.26 23.72 -11.02
C ASP A 374 24.92 22.67 -12.07
N PRO A 375 25.28 22.86 -13.35
CA PRO A 375 25.04 21.88 -14.42
C PRO A 375 25.68 20.51 -14.19
N GLY A 376 26.72 20.42 -13.37
CA GLY A 376 27.38 19.17 -13.01
C GLY A 376 26.65 18.35 -11.94
N HIS A 377 25.70 18.95 -11.22
CA HIS A 377 25.03 18.32 -10.11
C HIS A 377 23.91 17.37 -10.58
N PHE A 378 23.73 16.23 -9.90
CA PHE A 378 22.79 15.19 -10.32
C PHE A 378 21.32 15.64 -10.35
N SER A 379 20.96 16.67 -9.57
CA SER A 379 19.60 17.25 -9.53
C SER A 379 19.42 18.46 -10.45
N HIS A 380 20.43 18.84 -11.25
CA HIS A 380 20.33 19.98 -12.16
C HIS A 380 19.21 19.78 -13.20
N GLY A 381 18.34 20.78 -13.35
CA GLY A 381 17.21 20.73 -14.29
C GLY A 381 16.16 19.65 -13.99
N LYS A 382 16.15 19.12 -12.75
CA LYS A 382 15.24 18.05 -12.34
C LYS A 382 14.43 18.46 -11.12
N GLN A 383 13.26 17.87 -11.00
CA GLN A 383 12.36 18.04 -9.87
C GLN A 383 13.04 17.77 -8.53
N VAL A 384 12.68 18.54 -7.51
CA VAL A 384 12.99 18.24 -6.11
C VAL A 384 11.67 18.17 -5.36
N VAL A 385 11.34 16.99 -4.83
CA VAL A 385 9.99 16.69 -4.32
C VAL A 385 10.01 15.84 -3.06
N ASN A 386 8.83 15.64 -2.47
CA ASN A 386 8.57 14.74 -1.34
C ASN A 386 9.48 15.06 -0.12
N PRO A 387 9.36 16.28 0.43
CA PRO A 387 10.23 16.73 1.50
C PRO A 387 10.00 15.93 2.78
N ALA A 388 11.09 15.55 3.46
CA ALA A 388 11.05 15.08 4.84
C ALA A 388 12.05 15.89 5.66
N LEU A 389 11.58 16.65 6.64
CA LEU A 389 12.41 17.56 7.43
C LEU A 389 12.70 16.96 8.80
N LEU A 390 13.96 17.00 9.23
CA LEU A 390 14.37 16.49 10.54
C LEU A 390 15.49 17.35 11.12
N LYS A 391 15.47 17.62 12.42
CA LYS A 391 16.62 18.21 13.11
C LYS A 391 17.57 17.10 13.57
N VAL A 392 18.83 17.18 13.16
CA VAL A 392 19.89 16.21 13.50
C VAL A 392 21.05 16.98 14.14
N GLY A 393 21.24 16.78 15.44
CA GLY A 393 22.11 17.67 16.23
C GLY A 393 21.61 19.11 16.15
N ASP A 394 22.50 20.03 15.78
CA ASP A 394 22.19 21.45 15.64
C ASP A 394 21.72 21.87 14.25
N LYS A 395 21.69 20.93 13.29
CA LYS A 395 21.38 21.22 11.88
C LYS A 395 20.00 20.70 11.47
N PHE A 396 19.48 21.28 10.40
CA PHE A 396 18.22 20.89 9.77
C PHE A 396 18.51 20.10 8.50
N HIS A 397 18.01 18.87 8.45
CA HIS A 397 18.18 17.94 7.35
C HIS A 397 16.86 17.86 6.57
N LEU A 398 16.88 18.33 5.33
CA LEU A 398 15.77 18.23 4.38
C LEU A 398 16.07 17.12 3.38
N TYR A 399 15.45 15.97 3.59
CA TYR A 399 15.48 14.87 2.63
C TYR A 399 14.51 15.14 1.49
N TYR A 400 14.89 14.76 0.27
CA TYR A 400 14.06 14.98 -0.91
C TYR A 400 14.32 13.92 -1.98
N LYS A 401 13.33 13.74 -2.85
CA LYS A 401 13.36 12.87 -4.01
C LYS A 401 13.68 13.67 -5.28
N THR A 402 14.47 13.09 -6.18
CA THR A 402 14.73 13.61 -7.53
C THR A 402 14.90 12.46 -8.55
N ARG A 403 15.28 12.77 -9.79
CA ARG A 403 15.49 11.79 -10.87
C ARG A 403 16.98 11.60 -11.19
N GLY A 404 17.36 10.37 -11.53
CA GLY A 404 18.68 10.01 -12.07
C GLY A 404 18.56 9.14 -13.31
N ASP A 405 19.70 8.80 -13.93
CA ASP A 405 19.81 8.03 -15.19
C ASP A 405 19.36 6.54 -15.05
N GLY A 406 18.74 6.19 -13.93
CA GLY A 406 18.26 4.86 -13.61
C GLY A 406 16.97 4.82 -12.80
N GLY A 407 16.24 5.94 -12.73
CA GLY A 407 15.00 6.06 -11.95
C GLY A 407 15.10 7.10 -10.85
N THR A 408 14.42 6.84 -9.74
CA THR A 408 14.34 7.73 -8.59
C THR A 408 15.65 7.76 -7.80
N LEU A 409 16.03 8.95 -7.34
CA LEU A 409 17.11 9.17 -6.37
C LEU A 409 16.54 9.85 -5.12
N TYR A 410 17.07 9.49 -3.95
CA TYR A 410 16.79 10.17 -2.69
C TYR A 410 18.06 10.90 -2.25
N ALA A 411 17.92 12.13 -1.77
CA ALA A 411 19.01 13.05 -1.50
C ALA A 411 18.74 13.86 -0.24
N LEU A 412 19.73 14.64 0.17
CA LEU A 412 19.71 15.44 1.39
C LEU A 412 20.25 16.83 1.12
N ALA A 413 19.56 17.83 1.66
CA ALA A 413 20.06 19.19 1.80
C ALA A 413 20.11 19.57 3.29
N ILE A 414 21.13 20.32 3.70
CA ILE A 414 21.39 20.65 5.10
C ILE A 414 21.43 22.17 5.29
N ALA A 415 20.82 22.66 6.36
CA ALA A 415 20.86 24.06 6.79
C ALA A 415 21.26 24.18 8.27
N ASP A 416 21.88 25.30 8.62
CA ASP A 416 22.15 25.66 10.02
C ASP A 416 20.90 26.24 10.72
N GLU A 417 19.99 26.84 9.95
CA GLU A 417 18.74 27.39 10.44
C GLU A 417 17.54 26.70 9.79
N LEU A 418 16.40 26.66 10.51
CA LEU A 418 15.16 26.04 10.05
C LEU A 418 14.71 26.61 8.69
N THR A 419 14.88 27.92 8.51
CA THR A 419 14.47 28.67 7.32
C THR A 419 15.49 28.61 6.18
N GLY A 420 16.55 27.82 6.31
CA GLY A 420 17.61 27.72 5.32
C GLY A 420 18.71 28.79 5.48
N PRO A 421 19.57 28.96 4.47
CA PRO A 421 19.55 28.26 3.18
C PRO A 421 19.92 26.78 3.32
N TYR A 422 19.24 25.92 2.55
CA TYR A 422 19.53 24.49 2.48
C TYR A 422 20.55 24.21 1.38
N ARG A 423 21.69 23.63 1.76
CA ARG A 423 22.75 23.23 0.83
C ARG A 423 22.62 21.75 0.51
N MET A 424 22.43 21.42 -0.78
CA MET A 424 22.43 20.04 -1.26
C MET A 424 23.79 19.37 -1.03
N LEU A 425 23.77 18.07 -0.73
CA LEU A 425 24.97 17.24 -0.82
C LEU A 425 25.30 16.96 -2.29
N ASP A 426 26.59 16.83 -2.60
CA ASP A 426 27.10 16.64 -3.96
C ASP A 426 26.70 15.28 -4.58
N ALA A 427 26.28 14.32 -3.76
CA ALA A 427 25.87 12.97 -4.17
C ALA A 427 24.52 12.57 -3.54
N PRO A 428 23.70 11.77 -4.24
CA PRO A 428 22.46 11.24 -3.67
C PRO A 428 22.76 10.23 -2.55
N LEU A 429 21.79 10.05 -1.65
CA LEU A 429 21.85 9.04 -0.59
C LEU A 429 21.58 7.62 -1.10
N THR A 430 20.76 7.49 -2.16
CA THR A 430 20.42 6.19 -2.74
C THR A 430 21.12 5.94 -4.06
N THR A 431 21.40 4.67 -4.33
CA THR A 431 21.94 4.18 -5.61
C THR A 431 20.82 3.67 -6.53
N ARG A 432 21.18 3.32 -7.77
CA ARG A 432 20.28 2.72 -8.77
C ARG A 432 19.53 1.51 -8.18
N GLY A 433 18.21 1.48 -8.34
CA GLY A 433 17.35 0.34 -7.96
C GLY A 433 16.70 0.42 -6.57
N VAL A 434 17.02 1.43 -5.75
CA VAL A 434 16.27 1.73 -4.51
C VAL A 434 15.15 2.71 -4.86
N PHE A 435 13.91 2.30 -4.62
CA PHE A 435 12.73 3.13 -4.85
C PHE A 435 12.18 3.61 -3.51
N ILE A 436 12.13 4.93 -3.34
CA ILE A 436 11.48 5.60 -2.21
C ILE A 436 10.59 6.66 -2.83
N GLU A 437 9.27 6.48 -2.75
CA GLU A 437 8.31 7.49 -3.20
C GLU A 437 8.14 8.58 -2.14
N ASP A 438 7.34 8.31 -1.11
CA ASP A 438 7.08 9.22 -0.01
C ASP A 438 7.74 8.67 1.28
N GLY A 439 8.66 9.46 1.86
CA GLY A 439 9.39 9.08 3.07
C GLY A 439 9.14 10.07 4.19
N SER A 440 9.00 9.58 5.43
CA SER A 440 9.00 10.42 6.63
C SER A 440 10.23 10.12 7.48
N ALA A 441 11.02 11.16 7.77
CA ALA A 441 12.28 11.01 8.50
C ALA A 441 12.09 11.06 10.02
N PHE A 442 12.76 10.20 10.76
CA PHE A 442 12.71 10.23 12.24
C PHE A 442 14.01 9.74 12.84
N LEU A 443 14.24 10.08 14.12
CA LEU A 443 15.36 9.55 14.88
C LEU A 443 14.90 8.31 15.65
N TRP A 444 15.68 7.23 15.56
CA TRP A 444 15.50 6.02 16.34
C TRP A 444 16.85 5.41 16.68
N ASP A 445 17.11 5.20 17.97
CA ASP A 445 18.35 4.57 18.46
C ASP A 445 19.64 5.21 17.88
N GLY A 446 19.70 6.55 17.92
CA GLY A 446 20.83 7.33 17.40
C GLY A 446 20.98 7.32 15.87
N LYS A 447 20.06 6.70 15.13
CA LYS A 447 20.06 6.65 13.66
C LYS A 447 18.96 7.53 13.09
N VAL A 448 19.22 8.09 11.91
CA VAL A 448 18.16 8.64 11.08
C VAL A 448 17.52 7.49 10.30
N CYS A 449 16.22 7.35 10.43
CA CYS A 449 15.40 6.37 9.75
C CYS A 449 14.40 7.07 8.82
N LEU A 450 14.06 6.41 7.72
CA LEU A 450 12.95 6.79 6.86
C LEU A 450 11.86 5.73 7.00
N LEU A 451 10.63 6.18 7.27
CA LEU A 451 9.45 5.36 7.14
C LEU A 451 8.89 5.57 5.72
N THR A 452 8.80 4.50 4.95
CA THR A 452 8.36 4.49 3.56
C THR A 452 7.25 3.46 3.37
N THR A 453 6.49 3.58 2.28
CA THR A 453 5.45 2.60 1.89
C THR A 453 6.01 1.35 1.21
N ASP A 454 7.17 1.49 0.55
CA ASP A 454 7.74 0.48 -0.36
C ASP A 454 8.90 -0.32 0.23
#